data_AF-A0A8B9W9Y7-F1
#
_entry.id   AF-A0A8B9W9Y7-F1
#
_cell.length_a   1.000
_cell.length_b   1.000
_cell.length_c   1.000
_cell.angle_alpha   90.00
_cell.angle_beta   90.00
_cell.angle_gamma   90.00
#
_symmetry.space_group_name_H-M   'P 1'
#
loop_
_entity.id
_entity.type
_entity.pdbx_description
1 polymer ?
#
loop_
_entity_poly.entity_id
_entity_poly.type
_entity_poly.pdbx_seq_one_letter_code
_entity_poly.pdbx_strand_id
1 'polypeptide(L)' 'MSFPKYEASRLASLPTTLDPAEYDISSETRKAQAERLAIRSRLKREYQLQYYDPSRRGVIDRKEKLIQEGKLDRTFNISY' A
#
# COMPACT_ATOMS: atom_id res chain seq x y z
N MET A 1 18.89 -34.47 -0.34
CA MET A 1 17.70 -34.16 -1.17
C MET A 1 17.41 -32.67 -0.98
N SER A 2 17.42 -31.86 -2.04
CA SER A 2 17.07 -30.43 -1.98
C SER A 2 15.64 -30.24 -2.47
N PHE A 3 14.92 -29.31 -1.85
CA PHE A 3 13.62 -28.88 -2.36
C PHE A 3 13.79 -28.10 -3.68
N PRO A 4 12.81 -28.17 -4.61
CA PRO A 4 12.82 -27.37 -5.82
C PRO A 4 12.70 -25.88 -5.49
N LYS A 5 13.39 -25.02 -6.25
CA LYS A 5 13.34 -23.57 -6.10
C LYS A 5 12.04 -23.01 -6.70
N TYR A 6 11.48 -21.99 -6.06
CA TYR A 6 10.31 -21.29 -6.59
C TYR A 6 10.70 -20.36 -7.75
N GLU A 7 9.94 -20.43 -8.84
CA GLU A 7 10.12 -19.58 -10.03
C GLU A 7 8.96 -18.59 -10.14
N ALA A 8 9.25 -17.29 -10.02
CA ALA A 8 8.25 -16.24 -10.14
C ALA A 8 7.93 -15.95 -11.61
N SER A 9 6.68 -15.56 -11.90
CA SER A 9 6.22 -15.14 -13.22
C SER A 9 5.43 -13.83 -13.14
N ARG A 10 5.08 -13.25 -14.29
CA ARG A 10 4.28 -12.01 -14.34
C ARG A 10 2.92 -12.14 -13.65
N LEU A 11 2.32 -13.33 -13.66
CA LEU A 11 1.02 -13.61 -13.04
C LEU A 11 1.15 -14.34 -11.69
N ALA A 12 2.37 -14.68 -11.27
CA ALA A 12 2.65 -15.36 -10.01
C ALA A 12 3.89 -14.75 -9.36
N SER A 13 3.68 -13.75 -8.49
CA SER A 13 4.76 -13.05 -7.78
C SER A 13 5.45 -13.95 -6.75
N LEU A 14 6.71 -13.63 -6.46
CA LEU A 14 7.47 -14.29 -5.39
C LEU A 14 6.76 -14.10 -4.03
N PRO A 15 6.56 -15.17 -3.24
CA PRO A 15 6.09 -15.05 -1.86
C PRO A 15 7.06 -14.19 -1.05
N THR A 16 6.52 -13.33 -0.18
CA THR A 16 7.33 -12.42 0.65
C THR A 16 8.38 -13.15 1.50
N THR A 17 8.04 -14.35 2.02
CA THR A 17 8.96 -15.15 2.83
C THR A 17 10.13 -15.76 2.05
N LEU A 18 10.04 -15.84 0.72
CA LEU A 18 11.09 -16.33 -0.17
C LEU A 18 11.93 -15.20 -0.76
N ASP A 19 11.52 -13.94 -0.56
CA ASP A 19 12.33 -12.79 -0.95
C ASP A 19 13.52 -12.65 0.02
N PRO A 20 14.77 -12.75 -0.45
CA PRO A 20 15.94 -12.57 0.42
C PRO A 20 15.99 -11.17 1.03
N ALA A 21 15.39 -10.15 0.38
CA ALA A 21 15.35 -8.79 0.88
C ALA A 21 14.46 -8.64 2.14
N GLU A 22 13.51 -9.56 2.37
CA GLU A 22 12.65 -9.56 3.56
C GLU A 22 13.48 -9.72 4.85
N TYR A 23 14.61 -10.43 4.76
CA TYR A 23 15.49 -10.67 5.90
C TYR A 23 16.66 -9.68 5.98
N ASP A 24 16.65 -8.59 5.20
CA ASP A 24 17.66 -7.55 5.33
C ASP A 24 17.50 -6.80 6.67
N ILE A 25 18.57 -6.80 7.46
CA ILE A 25 18.65 -6.16 8.78
C ILE A 25 19.53 -4.90 8.77
N SER A 26 19.90 -4.41 7.59
CA SER A 26 20.66 -3.18 7.42
C SER A 26 20.01 -1.97 8.11
N SER A 27 20.81 -1.00 8.53
CA SER A 27 20.30 0.21 9.19
C SER A 27 19.49 1.08 8.23
N GLU A 28 19.82 1.08 6.95
CA GLU A 28 19.12 1.82 5.90
C GLU A 28 17.72 1.30 5.64
N THR A 29 17.54 -0.03 5.53
CA THR A 29 16.20 -0.62 5.35
C THR A 29 15.29 -0.35 6.53
N ARG A 30 15.81 -0.44 7.77
CA ARG A 30 15.04 -0.08 8.97
C ARG A 30 14.58 1.38 8.96
N LYS A 31 15.45 2.31 8.55
CA LYS A 31 15.09 3.73 8.41
C LYS A 31 13.99 3.91 7.34
N ALA A 32 14.16 3.32 6.16
CA ALA A 32 13.17 3.39 5.10
C ALA A 32 11.81 2.78 5.51
N GLN A 33 11.81 1.66 6.24
CA GLN A 33 10.58 1.07 6.79
C GLN A 33 9.92 1.99 7.82
N ALA A 34 10.71 2.57 8.73
CA ALA A 34 10.21 3.51 9.73
C ALA A 34 9.61 4.78 9.10
N GLU A 35 10.24 5.34 8.07
CA GLU A 35 9.75 6.49 7.32
C GLU A 35 8.42 6.18 6.61
N ARG A 36 8.34 5.04 5.91
CA ARG A 36 7.09 4.56 5.30
C ARG A 36 5.98 4.39 6.35
N LEU A 37 6.30 3.85 7.53
CA LEU A 37 5.37 3.69 8.64
C LEU A 37 4.93 5.03 9.22
N ALA A 38 5.83 6.01 9.35
CA ALA A 38 5.52 7.35 9.80
C ALA A 38 4.55 8.05 8.84
N ILE A 39 4.77 7.94 7.53
CA ILE A 39 3.85 8.46 6.51
C ILE A 39 2.49 7.76 6.62
N ARG A 40 2.48 6.42 6.68
CA ARG A 40 1.25 5.62 6.77
C ARG A 40 0.43 5.97 8.03
N SER A 41 1.09 6.11 9.18
CA SER A 41 0.44 6.44 10.45
C SER A 41 -0.11 7.87 10.45
N ARG A 42 0.64 8.85 9.94
CA ARG A 42 0.16 10.24 9.75
C ARG A 42 -1.11 10.27 8.89
N LEU A 43 -1.08 9.64 7.72
CA LEU A 43 -2.24 9.60 6.81
C LEU A 43 -3.45 8.89 7.44
N LYS A 44 -3.21 7.80 8.19
CA LYS A 44 -4.26 7.08 8.91
C LYS A 44 -4.90 7.96 10.00
N ARG A 45 -4.08 8.72 10.75
CA ARG A 45 -4.52 9.64 11.81
C ARG A 45 -5.37 10.77 11.24
N GLU A 46 -4.91 11.42 10.18
CA GLU A 46 -5.64 12.49 9.47
C GLU A 46 -7.02 11.99 9.03
N TYR A 47 -7.09 10.80 8.44
CA TYR A 47 -8.36 10.19 8.07
C TYR A 47 -9.26 9.90 9.28
N GLN A 48 -8.72 9.33 10.35
CA GLN A 48 -9.51 8.97 11.53
C GLN A 48 -10.12 10.20 12.21
N LEU A 49 -9.39 11.31 12.27
CA LEU A 49 -9.91 12.57 12.82
C LEU A 49 -11.13 13.05 12.05
N GLN A 50 -11.07 13.01 10.72
CA GLN A 50 -12.22 13.36 9.89
C GLN A 50 -13.35 12.33 10.04
N TYR A 51 -13.02 11.04 10.07
CA TYR A 51 -14.02 9.97 10.11
C TYR A 51 -14.85 9.97 11.41
N TYR A 52 -14.21 10.22 12.55
CA TYR A 52 -14.86 10.20 13.87
C TYR A 52 -15.47 11.55 14.28
N ASP A 53 -15.43 12.59 13.45
CA ASP A 53 -16.07 13.86 13.74
C ASP A 53 -17.60 13.73 13.64
N PRO A 54 -18.35 13.88 14.76
CA PRO A 54 -19.81 13.74 14.76
C PRO A 54 -20.53 14.88 14.02
N SER A 55 -19.85 16.00 13.80
CA SER A 55 -20.41 17.16 13.10
C SER A 55 -20.28 17.04 11.58
N ARG A 56 -19.52 16.05 11.12
CA ARG A 56 -19.20 15.88 9.71
C ARG A 56 -20.40 15.37 8.92
N ARG A 57 -20.80 16.15 7.91
CA ARG A 57 -21.90 15.81 6.99
C ARG A 57 -21.36 15.76 5.55
N GLY A 58 -20.93 14.58 5.09
CA GLY A 58 -20.42 14.40 3.72
C GLY A 58 -19.52 13.16 3.51
N VAL A 59 -19.00 12.98 2.30
CA VAL A 59 -17.99 11.95 1.93
C VAL A 59 -16.58 12.46 2.31
N ILE A 60 -15.64 11.57 2.72
CA ILE A 60 -14.28 12.06 3.05
C ILE A 60 -13.65 12.32 1.68
N ASP A 61 -13.09 13.52 1.47
CA ASP A 61 -12.42 13.97 0.23
C ASP A 61 -11.12 13.22 -0.12
N ARG A 62 -11.06 11.92 0.18
CA ARG A 62 -10.09 11.02 -0.44
C ARG A 62 -10.30 10.90 -1.95
N LYS A 63 -11.48 11.27 -2.47
CA LYS A 63 -11.73 11.31 -3.92
C LYS A 63 -10.77 12.28 -4.62
N GLU A 64 -10.54 13.49 -4.09
CA GLU A 64 -9.63 14.46 -4.70
C GLU A 64 -8.17 13.99 -4.72
N LYS A 65 -7.69 13.35 -3.66
CA LYS A 65 -6.33 12.76 -3.64
C LYS A 65 -6.17 11.62 -4.65
N LEU A 66 -7.18 10.78 -4.83
CA LEU A 66 -7.17 9.70 -5.84
C LEU A 66 -7.26 10.21 -7.28
N ILE A 67 -7.90 11.37 -7.51
CA ILE A 67 -7.92 12.08 -8.79
C ILE A 67 -6.52 12.61 -9.11
N GLN A 68 -5.84 13.25 -8.15
CA GLN A 68 -4.46 13.75 -8.33
C GLN A 68 -3.44 12.61 -8.54
N GLU A 69 -3.67 11.44 -7.95
CA GLU A 69 -2.87 10.23 -8.17
C GLU A 69 -3.17 9.50 -9.51
N GLY A 70 -4.06 10.03 -10.36
CA GLY A 70 -4.41 9.45 -11.66
C GLY A 70 -5.18 8.12 -11.58
N LYS A 71 -5.84 7.85 -10.45
CA LYS A 71 -6.57 6.59 -10.21
C LYS A 71 -8.06 6.67 -10.53
N LEU A 72 -8.59 7.86 -10.81
CA LEU A 72 -10.03 8.05 -11.05
C LEU A 72 -10.45 7.82 -12.51
N ASP A 73 -9.53 7.97 -13.48
CA ASP A 73 -9.83 7.82 -14.92
C ASP A 73 -9.74 6.38 -15.46
N ARG A 74 -9.46 5.37 -14.60
CA ARG A 74 -9.62 3.97 -15.00
C ARG A 74 -11.09 3.61 -14.99
N THR A 75 -11.81 4.07 -16.01
CA THR A 75 -13.05 3.46 -16.44
C THR A 75 -12.73 2.00 -16.80
N PHE A 76 -12.97 1.09 -15.87
CA PHE A 76 -12.97 -0.34 -16.18
C PHE A 76 -14.11 -0.55 -17.18
N ASN A 77 -13.77 -0.63 -18.47
CA ASN A 77 -14.69 -1.10 -19.50
C ASN A 77 -14.99 -2.57 -19.22
N ILE A 78 -15.98 -2.81 -18.38
CA ILE A 78 -16.62 -4.11 -18.24
C ILE A 78 -17.61 -4.18 -19.41
N SER A 79 -17.15 -4.69 -20.55
CA SER A 79 -18.05 -5.15 -21.61
C SER A 79 -18.72 -6.44 -21.12
N TYR A 80 -20.05 -6.41 -21.04
CA TYR A 80 -20.91 -7.55 -20.69
C TYR A 80 -21.03 -8.53 -21.86
#